data_AF-A0A0Q3SIZ0-F1
#
_entry.id   AF-A0A0Q3SIZ0-F1
#
_cell.length_a   1.000
_cell.length_b   1.000
_cell.length_c   1.000
_cell.angle_alpha   90.00
_cell.angle_beta   90.00
_cell.angle_gamma   90.00
#
_symmetry.space_group_name_H-M   'P 1'
#
loop_
_entity.id
_entity.type
_entity.pdbx_description
1 polymer ?
#
loop_
_entity_poly.entity_id
_entity_poly.type
_entity_poly.pdbx_seq_one_letter_code
_entity_poly.pdbx_strand_id
1 'polypeptide(L)'
;MKIFVIILLFFISIKVDAQMLVSVYFKNNSYELNQKSKAKLDSLSQLKSNLTFRIFGNCDPSGNIELNKKLSENRANAVSEYLKNKIGSNIKLGNAVGLGIKNKLMITVQKS
;
A
#
# COMPACT_ATOMS: atom_id res chain seq x y z
N MET A 1 17.13 -41.96 -12.34
CA MET A 1 15.74 -41.85 -11.85
C MET A 1 15.60 -41.00 -10.56
N LYS A 2 16.49 -41.13 -9.55
CA LYS A 2 16.40 -40.34 -8.30
C LYS A 2 16.53 -38.81 -8.49
N ILE A 3 17.41 -38.36 -9.41
CA ILE A 3 17.62 -36.93 -9.69
C ILE A 3 16.37 -36.27 -10.30
N PHE A 4 15.59 -37.01 -11.07
CA PHE A 4 14.39 -36.52 -11.74
C PHE A 4 13.24 -36.29 -10.73
N VAL A 5 13.17 -37.14 -9.70
CA VAL A 5 12.22 -37.00 -8.59
C VAL A 5 12.54 -35.77 -7.73
N ILE A 6 13.83 -35.47 -7.53
CA ILE A 6 14.27 -34.28 -6.77
C ILE A 6 13.90 -32.98 -7.51
N ILE A 7 14.08 -32.95 -8.84
CA ILE A 7 13.67 -31.80 -9.67
C ILE A 7 12.14 -31.62 -9.63
N LEU A 8 11.37 -32.71 -9.73
CA LEU A 8 9.91 -32.68 -9.67
C LEU A 8 9.37 -32.18 -8.32
N LEU A 9 10.02 -32.56 -7.21
CA LEU A 9 9.67 -32.10 -5.86
C LEU A 9 9.99 -30.62 -5.63
N PHE A 10 10.97 -30.06 -6.34
CA PHE A 10 11.35 -28.65 -6.23
C PHE A 10 10.30 -27.71 -6.85
N PHE A 11 9.65 -28.14 -7.94
CA PHE A 11 8.61 -27.35 -8.61
C PHE A 11 7.29 -27.26 -7.81
N ILE A 12 7.01 -28.21 -6.91
CA ILE A 12 5.76 -28.25 -6.12
C ILE A 12 5.71 -27.13 -5.05
N SER A 13 6.85 -26.52 -4.72
CA SER A 13 6.94 -25.55 -3.61
C SER A 13 6.83 -24.07 -4.04
N ILE A 14 6.64 -23.76 -5.32
CA ILE A 14 6.57 -22.37 -5.78
C ILE A 14 5.18 -21.81 -5.48
N LYS A 15 5.06 -21.01 -4.41
CA LYS A 15 3.89 -20.15 -4.16
C LYS A 15 4.09 -18.81 -4.86
N VAL A 16 3.14 -18.42 -5.71
CA VAL A 16 3.13 -17.12 -6.39
C VAL A 16 2.10 -16.23 -5.70
N ASP A 17 2.55 -15.16 -5.05
CA ASP A 17 1.69 -14.15 -4.42
C ASP A 17 1.41 -13.00 -5.39
N ALA A 18 0.13 -12.69 -5.61
CA ALA A 18 -0.29 -11.57 -6.45
C ALA A 18 -0.34 -10.26 -5.65
N GLN A 19 0.27 -9.21 -6.19
CA GLN A 19 0.37 -7.88 -5.58
C GLN A 19 -0.30 -6.82 -6.46
N MET A 20 -1.21 -6.02 -5.89
CA MET A 20 -1.74 -4.83 -6.56
C MET A 20 -1.12 -3.55 -5.99
N LEU A 21 -0.74 -2.62 -6.87
CA LEU A 21 -0.21 -1.30 -6.52
C LEU A 21 -1.21 -0.21 -6.89
N VAL A 22 -1.54 0.65 -5.92
CA VAL A 22 -2.51 1.73 -6.11
C VAL A 22 -1.95 3.06 -5.61
N SER A 23 -1.89 4.07 -6.48
CA SER A 23 -1.48 5.42 -6.07
C SER A 23 -2.65 6.28 -5.61
N VAL A 24 -2.44 7.07 -4.56
CA VAL A 24 -3.33 8.14 -4.09
C VAL A 24 -2.55 9.45 -4.13
N TYR A 25 -3.19 10.55 -4.54
CA TYR A 25 -2.50 11.82 -4.78
C TYR A 25 -2.96 12.90 -3.80
N PHE A 26 -2.03 13.79 -3.47
CA PHE A 26 -2.25 14.94 -2.59
C PHE A 26 -1.89 16.23 -3.32
N LYS A 27 -2.43 17.35 -2.83
CA LYS A 27 -1.94 18.67 -3.21
C LYS A 27 -0.51 18.88 -2.69
N ASN A 28 0.20 19.84 -3.28
CA ASN A 28 1.52 20.24 -2.80
C ASN A 28 1.48 20.62 -1.31
N ASN A 29 2.50 20.21 -0.57
CA ASN A 29 2.65 20.44 0.87
C ASN A 29 1.40 20.08 1.72
N SER A 30 0.62 19.09 1.30
CA SER A 30 -0.62 18.69 1.97
C SER A 30 -0.71 17.18 2.15
N TYR A 31 -1.43 16.78 3.20
CA TYR A 31 -1.86 15.42 3.49
C TYR A 31 -3.40 15.31 3.53
N GLU A 32 -4.11 16.34 3.05
CA GLU A 32 -5.57 16.33 2.96
C GLU A 32 -6.03 15.47 1.77
N LEU A 33 -6.92 14.51 2.06
CA LEU A 33 -7.54 13.68 1.04
C LEU A 33 -8.61 14.45 0.28
N ASN A 34 -8.34 14.80 -0.98
CA ASN A 34 -9.34 15.36 -1.88
C ASN A 34 -10.43 14.32 -2.26
N GLN A 35 -11.52 14.80 -2.87
CA GLN A 35 -12.66 13.95 -3.24
C GLN A 35 -12.27 12.79 -4.17
N LYS A 36 -11.37 13.01 -5.14
CA LYS A 36 -10.90 11.97 -6.06
C LYS A 36 -10.14 10.87 -5.33
N SER A 37 -9.29 11.24 -4.39
CA SER A 37 -8.55 10.31 -3.53
C SER A 37 -9.48 9.53 -2.61
N LYS A 38 -10.48 10.19 -2.02
CA LYS A 38 -11.53 9.55 -1.21
C LYS A 38 -12.32 8.52 -1.99
N ALA A 39 -12.84 8.88 -3.17
CA ALA A 39 -13.59 7.95 -4.04
C ALA A 39 -12.76 6.71 -4.43
N LYS A 40 -11.45 6.89 -4.63
CA LYS A 40 -10.54 5.77 -4.90
C LYS A 40 -10.37 4.86 -3.68
N LEU A 41 -10.21 5.43 -2.50
CA LEU A 41 -10.10 4.70 -1.23
C LEU A 41 -11.42 3.96 -0.90
N ASP A 42 -12.57 4.58 -1.18
CA ASP A 42 -13.89 3.95 -1.05
C ASP A 42 -14.02 2.73 -1.95
N SER A 43 -13.53 2.83 -3.19
CA SER A 43 -13.52 1.68 -4.12
C SER A 43 -12.65 0.52 -3.60
N LEU A 44 -11.51 0.83 -2.97
CA LEU A 44 -10.64 -0.18 -2.35
C LEU A 44 -11.28 -0.82 -1.12
N SER A 45 -12.00 -0.05 -0.31
CA SER A 45 -12.60 -0.57 0.92
C SER A 45 -13.75 -1.55 0.67
N GLN A 46 -14.28 -1.58 -0.55
CA GLN A 46 -15.36 -2.48 -0.97
C GLN A 46 -14.89 -3.80 -1.58
N LEU A 47 -13.57 -4.00 -1.76
CA LEU A 47 -13.02 -5.25 -2.28
C LEU A 47 -13.44 -6.44 -1.39
N LYS A 48 -13.83 -7.55 -2.02
CA LYS A 48 -14.38 -8.73 -1.32
C LYS A 48 -13.35 -9.79 -0.96
N SER A 49 -12.14 -9.68 -1.50
CA SER A 49 -11.05 -10.63 -1.21
C SER A 49 -10.48 -10.39 0.19
N ASN A 50 -9.87 -11.45 0.77
CA ASN A 50 -9.08 -11.31 1.98
C ASN A 50 -7.76 -10.60 1.65
N LEU A 51 -7.61 -9.36 2.10
CA LEU A 51 -6.51 -8.50 1.69
C LEU A 51 -5.83 -7.86 2.89
N THR A 52 -4.54 -7.59 2.74
CA THR A 52 -3.78 -6.71 3.64
C THR A 52 -3.33 -5.48 2.88
N PHE A 53 -3.73 -4.31 3.35
CA PHE A 53 -3.31 -3.02 2.81
C PHE A 53 -2.10 -2.53 3.58
N ARG A 54 -1.00 -2.26 2.88
CA ARG A 54 0.19 -1.59 3.40
C ARG A 54 0.33 -0.24 2.71
N ILE A 55 0.57 0.81 3.48
CA ILE A 55 0.48 2.19 3.00
C ILE A 55 1.85 2.84 3.07
N PHE A 56 2.32 3.35 1.94
CA PHE A 56 3.63 3.97 1.83
C PHE A 56 3.52 5.43 1.40
N GLY A 57 3.82 6.30 2.36
CA GLY A 57 3.97 7.74 2.28
C GLY A 57 5.15 8.16 1.42
N ASN A 58 4.97 9.07 0.46
CA ASN A 58 6.05 9.57 -0.39
C ASN A 58 5.89 11.08 -0.68
N CYS A 59 7.02 11.75 -0.89
CA CYS A 59 7.12 13.16 -1.29
C CYS A 59 8.04 13.32 -2.49
N ASP A 60 7.85 14.42 -3.22
CA ASP A 60 8.75 14.80 -4.31
C ASP A 60 10.17 15.11 -3.77
N PRO A 61 11.22 14.91 -4.57
CA PRO A 61 12.60 15.09 -4.13
C PRO A 61 13.00 16.53 -3.87
N SER A 62 12.18 17.49 -4.26
CA SER A 62 12.40 18.90 -3.96
C SER A 62 12.16 19.20 -2.47
N GLY A 63 12.98 20.06 -1.89
CA GLY A 63 12.78 20.60 -0.54
C GLY A 63 13.53 19.85 0.55
N ASN A 64 13.23 20.19 1.80
CA ASN A 64 13.94 19.67 2.97
C ASN A 64 13.60 18.20 3.25
N ILE A 65 14.62 17.37 3.49
CA ILE A 65 14.49 15.92 3.71
C ILE A 65 13.62 15.60 4.93
N GLU A 66 13.83 16.30 6.04
CA GLU A 66 13.11 16.08 7.29
C GLU A 66 11.63 16.49 7.17
N LEU A 67 11.36 17.64 6.53
CA LEU A 67 10.00 18.06 6.22
C LEU A 67 9.30 17.06 5.30
N ASN A 68 9.99 16.57 4.27
CA ASN A 68 9.46 15.56 3.35
C ASN A 68 9.21 14.22 4.07
N LYS A 69 10.06 13.82 5.00
CA LYS A 69 9.85 12.64 5.84
C LYS A 69 8.57 12.79 6.66
N LYS A 70 8.41 13.90 7.39
CA LYS A 70 7.21 14.17 8.20
C LYS A 70 5.94 14.25 7.35
N LEU A 71 5.98 14.94 6.22
CA LEU A 71 4.85 15.05 5.30
C LEU A 71 4.45 13.69 4.73
N SER A 72 5.43 12.86 4.36
CA SER A 72 5.16 11.52 3.84
C SER A 72 4.49 10.62 4.90
N GLU A 73 4.90 10.73 6.17
CA GLU A 73 4.32 10.00 7.29
C GLU A 73 2.86 10.42 7.51
N ASN A 74 2.60 11.74 7.53
CA ASN A 74 1.24 12.27 7.65
C ASN A 74 0.32 11.80 6.52
N ARG A 75 0.85 11.71 5.29
CA ARG A 75 0.09 11.18 4.14
C ARG A 75 -0.26 9.70 4.29
N ALA A 76 0.67 8.88 4.79
CA ALA A 76 0.40 7.47 5.05
C ALA A 76 -0.66 7.31 6.14
N ASN A 77 -0.55 8.08 7.22
CA ASN A 77 -1.48 8.06 8.34
C ASN A 77 -2.87 8.54 7.94
N ALA A 78 -2.98 9.63 7.16
CA ALA A 78 -4.27 10.12 6.66
C ALA A 78 -5.03 9.05 5.84
N VAL A 79 -4.33 8.29 5.01
CA VAL A 79 -4.93 7.17 4.25
C VAL A 79 -5.35 6.03 5.19
N SER A 80 -4.49 5.66 6.14
CA SER A 80 -4.75 4.57 7.09
C SER A 80 -5.98 4.87 7.94
N GLU A 81 -6.05 6.08 8.48
CA GLU A 81 -7.17 6.56 9.30
C GLU A 81 -8.47 6.62 8.49
N TYR A 82 -8.41 7.11 7.25
CA TYR A 82 -9.57 7.12 6.36
C TYR A 82 -10.13 5.71 6.11
N LEU A 83 -9.25 4.75 5.84
CA LEU A 83 -9.63 3.36 5.55
C LEU A 83 -10.11 2.60 6.79
N LYS A 84 -9.56 2.89 7.98
CA LYS A 84 -9.87 2.20 9.24
C LYS A 84 -11.37 2.13 9.54
N ASN A 85 -12.11 3.18 9.18
CA ASN A 85 -13.55 3.29 9.43
C ASN A 85 -14.42 2.80 8.25
N LYS A 86 -13.82 2.28 7.18
CA LYS A 86 -14.51 1.96 5.91
C LYS A 86 -14.31 0.53 5.41
N ILE A 87 -13.25 -0.12 5.86
CA ILE A 87 -12.94 -1.49 5.45
C ILE A 87 -13.82 -2.52 6.16
N GLY A 88 -14.19 -3.58 5.44
CA GLY A 88 -14.84 -4.76 6.02
C GLY A 88 -13.84 -5.67 6.74
N SER A 89 -14.36 -6.68 7.45
CA SER A 89 -13.55 -7.65 8.21
C SER A 89 -12.57 -8.48 7.37
N ASN A 90 -12.80 -8.56 6.06
CA ASN A 90 -11.93 -9.24 5.10
C ASN A 90 -10.67 -8.43 4.73
N ILE A 91 -10.61 -7.14 5.07
CA ILE A 91 -9.44 -6.30 4.79
C ILE A 91 -8.75 -5.97 6.12
N LYS A 92 -7.44 -6.16 6.16
CA LYS A 92 -6.58 -5.78 7.28
C LYS A 92 -5.74 -4.57 6.90
N LEU A 93 -5.58 -3.62 7.82
CA LEU A 93 -4.54 -2.59 7.72
C LEU A 93 -3.24 -3.15 8.32
N GLY A 94 -2.21 -3.22 7.49
CA GLY A 94 -0.84 -3.44 7.94
C GLY A 94 -0.15 -2.10 8.27
N ASN A 95 1.14 -2.01 7.99
CA ASN A 95 1.92 -0.82 8.30
C ASN A 95 1.54 0.37 7.41
N ALA A 96 1.50 1.56 8.01
CA ALA A 96 1.54 2.84 7.35
C ALA A 96 2.91 3.47 7.64
N VAL A 97 3.68 3.81 6.61
CA VAL A 97 5.06 4.31 6.76
C VAL A 97 5.33 5.44 5.77
N GLY A 98 5.81 6.58 6.26
CA GLY A 98 6.40 7.63 5.45
C GLY A 98 7.81 7.24 5.01
N LEU A 99 8.05 7.14 3.70
CA LEU A 99 9.37 6.83 3.14
C LEU A 99 10.18 8.09 2.77
N GLY A 100 9.61 9.28 2.93
CA GLY A 100 10.23 10.56 2.57
C GLY A 100 10.34 10.73 1.07
N ILE A 101 11.54 11.08 0.59
CA ILE A 101 11.82 11.29 -0.83
C ILE A 101 11.95 9.94 -1.53
N LYS A 102 10.85 9.46 -2.11
CA LYS A 102 10.77 8.32 -3.04
C LYS A 102 9.60 8.54 -4.00
N ASN A 103 9.64 7.94 -5.17
CA ASN A 103 8.64 8.21 -6.22
C ASN A 103 7.25 7.65 -5.86
N LYS A 104 6.23 8.54 -5.88
CA LYS A 104 4.75 8.32 -5.76
C LYS A 104 4.23 7.67 -4.49
N LEU A 105 3.20 8.23 -3.85
CA LEU A 105 2.48 7.51 -2.77
C LEU A 105 1.92 6.19 -3.30
N MET A 106 2.14 5.10 -2.56
CA MET A 106 1.69 3.77 -2.96
C MET A 106 0.96 3.08 -1.82
N ILE A 107 -0.24 2.59 -2.12
CA ILE A 107 -0.94 1.58 -1.33
C ILE A 107 -0.64 0.24 -2.00
N THR A 108 -0.07 -0.66 -1.23
CA THR A 108 0.27 -2.03 -1.61
C THR A 108 -0.82 -2.93 -1.05
N VAL A 109 -1.60 -3.54 -1.93
CA VAL A 109 -2.71 -4.45 -1.59
C VAL A 109 -2.30 -5.90 -1.85
N GLN A 110 -2.07 -6.67 -0.80
CA GLN A 110 -1.65 -8.07 -0.90
C GLN A 110 -2.82 -8.98 -0.54
N LYS A 111 -2.91 -10.15 -1.18
CA LYS A 111 -3.77 -11.22 -0.67
C LYS A 111 -3.23 -11.71 0.66
N SER A 112 -4.10 -11.84 1.66
CA SER A 112 -3.74 -12.41 2.97
C SER A 112 -3.50 -13.91 2.89
#